data_AF-A0A7L6AB44-F1
#
_entry.id   AF-A0A7L6AB44-F1
#
_cell.length_a   1.000
_cell.length_b   1.000
_cell.length_c   1.000
_cell.angle_alpha   90.00
_cell.angle_beta   90.00
_cell.angle_gamma   90.00
#
_symmetry.space_group_name_H-M   'P 1'
#
loop_
_entity.id
_entity.type
_entity.pdbx_description
1 polymer ?
#
loop_
_entity_poly.entity_id
_entity_poly.type
_entity_poly.pdbx_seq_one_letter_code
_entity_poly.pdbx_strand_id
1 'polypeptide(L)'
;MPEEHKQPDVMAEYRKWLVAAEQKSQEDFDKTVLALSGGALGISFAFLKDILGPQPIVLSGFLLAAWFAWAFSTFSVLISYYLSHLALRRAIGQVDDGTIFKRPPGGVFACLTAILNGTGAVLFLVGVCCITVFAVANLPTKGATIDRKETAITTAPSSTTTAKAPVTAVNTDAGQSPAAD
;
A
#
# COMPACT_ATOMS: atom_id res chain seq x y z
N MET A 1 32.89 5.45 -55.08
CA MET A 1 32.09 4.22 -54.88
C MET A 1 32.50 3.59 -53.55
N PRO A 2 31.58 3.07 -52.72
CA PRO A 2 30.15 3.39 -52.56
C PRO A 2 29.72 3.43 -51.07
N GLU A 3 29.26 4.58 -50.56
CA GLU A 3 28.55 4.67 -49.25
C GLU A 3 27.11 4.09 -49.31
N GLU A 4 26.69 3.64 -50.50
CA GLU A 4 25.34 3.15 -50.78
C GLU A 4 25.04 1.77 -50.17
N HIS A 5 26.07 0.99 -49.80
CA HIS A 5 25.90 -0.36 -49.23
C HIS A 5 25.68 -0.40 -47.70
N LYS A 6 25.83 0.71 -46.98
CA LYS A 6 25.68 0.74 -45.50
C LYS A 6 24.26 1.00 -45.03
N GLN A 7 23.44 1.70 -45.83
CA GLN A 7 22.06 2.04 -45.47
C GLN A 7 21.10 0.86 -45.33
N PRO A 8 21.11 -0.18 -46.20
CA PRO A 8 20.19 -1.31 -46.04
C PRO A 8 20.47 -2.13 -44.77
N ASP A 9 21.75 -2.25 -44.38
CA ASP A 9 22.16 -2.99 -43.19
C ASP A 9 21.70 -2.29 -41.90
N VAL A 10 21.92 -0.97 -41.80
CA VAL A 10 21.49 -0.16 -40.63
C VAL A 10 19.97 -0.15 -40.46
N MET A 11 19.19 -0.09 -41.56
CA MET A 11 17.72 -0.14 -41.46
C MET A 11 17.22 -1.53 -41.04
N ALA A 12 17.88 -2.61 -41.48
CA ALA A 12 17.56 -3.96 -41.03
C ALA A 12 17.85 -4.15 -39.54
N GLU A 13 18.98 -3.63 -39.04
CA GLU A 13 19.32 -3.63 -37.62
C GLU A 13 18.31 -2.81 -36.80
N TYR A 14 17.97 -1.60 -37.26
CA TYR A 14 16.99 -0.75 -36.57
C TYR A 14 15.60 -1.40 -36.51
N ARG A 15 15.16 -2.04 -37.60
CA ARG A 15 13.92 -2.81 -37.62
C ARG A 15 13.96 -3.97 -36.61
N LYS A 16 15.07 -4.71 -36.56
CA LYS A 16 15.27 -5.80 -35.59
C LYS A 16 15.18 -5.28 -34.15
N TRP A 17 15.78 -4.11 -33.88
CA TRP A 17 15.67 -3.46 -32.58
C TRP A 17 14.22 -3.08 -32.24
N LEU A 18 13.45 -2.52 -33.19
CA LEU A 18 12.03 -2.18 -32.98
C LEU A 18 11.18 -3.41 -32.64
N VAL A 19 11.40 -4.54 -33.32
CA VAL A 19 10.69 -5.81 -33.03
C VAL A 19 11.05 -6.33 -31.63
N ALA A 20 12.33 -6.28 -31.26
CA ALA A 20 12.76 -6.67 -29.92
C ALA A 20 12.16 -5.75 -28.84
N ALA A 21 12.09 -4.45 -29.10
CA ALA A 21 11.46 -3.48 -28.20
C ALA A 21 9.94 -3.73 -28.07
N GLU A 22 9.26 -4.11 -29.17
CA GLU A 22 7.84 -4.46 -29.17
C GLU A 22 7.58 -5.69 -28.26
N GLN A 23 8.36 -6.75 -28.45
CA GLN A 23 8.27 -7.97 -27.63
C GLN A 23 8.50 -7.67 -26.16
N LYS A 24 9.55 -6.89 -25.85
CA LYS A 24 9.84 -6.46 -24.49
C LYS A 24 8.68 -5.65 -23.88
N SER A 25 8.08 -4.74 -24.63
CA SER A 25 6.94 -3.94 -24.15
C SER A 25 5.72 -4.79 -23.81
N GLN A 26 5.47 -5.89 -24.54
CA GLN A 26 4.42 -6.84 -24.22
C GLN A 26 4.75 -7.65 -22.96
N GLU A 27 5.98 -8.15 -22.85
CA GLU A 27 6.42 -8.87 -21.65
C GLU A 27 6.33 -8.01 -20.39
N ASP A 28 6.73 -6.74 -20.47
CA ASP A 28 6.69 -5.82 -19.33
C ASP A 28 5.25 -5.44 -18.95
N PHE A 29 4.33 -5.39 -19.92
CA PHE A 29 2.89 -5.27 -19.64
C PHE A 29 2.38 -6.49 -18.85
N ASP A 30 2.65 -7.71 -19.32
CA ASP A 30 2.18 -8.94 -18.68
C ASP A 30 2.72 -9.07 -17.25
N LYS A 31 4.02 -8.79 -17.05
CA LYS A 31 4.66 -8.76 -15.73
C LYS A 31 3.99 -7.74 -14.81
N THR A 32 3.67 -6.55 -15.33
CA THR A 32 3.00 -5.49 -14.57
C THR A 32 1.59 -5.93 -14.17
N VAL A 33 0.80 -6.48 -15.08
CA VAL A 33 -0.55 -6.98 -14.78
C VAL A 33 -0.52 -8.09 -13.73
N LEU A 34 0.43 -9.02 -13.85
CA LEU A 34 0.60 -10.10 -12.87
C LEU A 34 0.96 -9.55 -11.48
N ALA A 35 1.90 -8.61 -11.41
CA ALA A 35 2.31 -7.97 -10.17
C ALA A 35 1.15 -7.20 -9.52
N LEU A 36 0.38 -6.46 -10.31
CA LEU A 36 -0.80 -5.73 -9.83
C LEU A 36 -1.89 -6.67 -9.32
N SER A 37 -2.13 -7.77 -10.02
CA SER A 37 -3.12 -8.78 -9.61
C SER A 37 -2.72 -9.44 -8.30
N GLY A 38 -1.44 -9.81 -8.15
CA GLY A 38 -0.90 -10.35 -6.90
C GLY A 38 -0.95 -9.34 -5.76
N GLY A 39 -0.60 -8.08 -6.02
CA GLY A 39 -0.69 -6.98 -5.05
C GLY A 39 -2.13 -6.72 -4.58
N ALA A 40 -3.08 -6.63 -5.51
CA ALA A 40 -4.50 -6.42 -5.20
C ALA A 40 -5.09 -7.57 -4.37
N LEU A 41 -4.70 -8.80 -4.66
CA LEU A 41 -5.08 -9.99 -3.89
C LEU A 41 -4.45 -9.96 -2.48
N GLY A 42 -3.17 -9.58 -2.36
CA GLY A 42 -2.51 -9.40 -1.07
C GLY A 42 -3.18 -8.33 -0.20
N ILE A 43 -3.52 -7.19 -0.80
CA ILE A 43 -4.30 -6.12 -0.15
C ILE A 43 -5.65 -6.65 0.30
N SER A 44 -6.36 -7.40 -0.56
CA SER A 44 -7.68 -7.94 -0.25
C SER A 44 -7.66 -8.86 0.98
N PHE A 45 -6.63 -9.71 1.12
CA PHE A 45 -6.44 -10.53 2.32
C PHE A 45 -6.06 -9.72 3.56
N ALA A 46 -5.21 -8.70 3.42
CA ALA A 46 -4.87 -7.81 4.54
C ALA A 46 -6.10 -7.05 5.06
N PHE A 47 -6.96 -6.57 4.15
CA PHE A 47 -8.21 -5.90 4.51
C PHE A 47 -9.18 -6.82 5.26
N LEU A 48 -9.30 -8.09 4.84
CA LEU A 48 -10.18 -9.05 5.48
C LEU A 48 -9.73 -9.39 6.91
N LYS A 49 -8.41 -9.37 7.18
CA LYS A 49 -7.86 -9.85 8.45
C LYS A 49 -7.53 -8.75 9.48
N ASP A 50 -7.11 -7.55 9.04
CA ASP A 50 -6.51 -6.54 9.94
C ASP A 50 -7.22 -5.17 10.00
N ILE A 51 -7.93 -4.77 8.95
CA ILE A 51 -8.33 -3.35 8.80
C ILE A 51 -9.72 -3.03 9.39
N LEU A 52 -10.56 -4.04 9.63
CA LEU A 52 -11.85 -3.88 10.32
C LEU A 52 -11.67 -3.85 11.84
N GLY A 53 -10.81 -2.97 12.35
CA GLY A 53 -10.76 -2.64 13.77
C GLY A 53 -11.86 -1.64 14.14
N PRO A 54 -12.28 -1.56 15.42
CA PRO A 54 -13.36 -0.67 15.88
C PRO A 54 -12.94 0.81 16.03
N GLN A 55 -11.74 1.21 15.57
CA GLN A 55 -11.21 2.55 15.83
C GLN A 55 -11.81 3.59 14.87
N PRO A 56 -12.17 4.79 15.36
CA PRO A 56 -12.70 5.85 14.51
C PRO A 56 -11.60 6.39 13.58
N ILE A 57 -11.81 6.27 12.28
CA ILE A 57 -10.88 6.75 11.25
C ILE A 57 -10.99 8.27 11.12
N VAL A 58 -9.88 8.98 11.28
CA VAL A 58 -9.78 10.42 11.09
C VAL A 58 -9.28 10.70 9.66
N LEU A 59 -9.81 11.71 8.97
CA LEU A 59 -9.38 12.11 7.61
C LEU A 59 -9.51 11.01 6.52
N SER A 60 -10.59 10.22 6.53
CA SER A 60 -10.87 9.19 5.52
C SER A 60 -10.85 9.69 4.06
N GLY A 61 -11.09 10.98 3.82
CA GLY A 61 -10.98 11.60 2.50
C GLY A 61 -9.57 11.53 1.89
N PHE A 62 -8.51 11.68 2.70
CA PHE A 62 -7.13 11.55 2.21
C PHE A 62 -6.78 10.10 1.84
N LEU A 63 -7.30 9.14 2.61
CA LEU A 63 -7.18 7.73 2.25
C LEU A 63 -7.84 7.48 0.90
N LEU A 64 -9.12 7.86 0.75
CA LEU A 64 -9.86 7.64 -0.50
C LEU A 64 -9.20 8.33 -1.71
N ALA A 65 -8.72 9.56 -1.54
CA ALA A 65 -7.97 10.27 -2.58
C ALA A 65 -6.68 9.52 -2.96
N ALA A 66 -5.94 8.96 -1.99
CA ALA A 66 -4.75 8.17 -2.27
C ALA A 66 -5.07 6.90 -3.09
N TRP A 67 -6.12 6.18 -2.72
CA TRP A 67 -6.57 4.99 -3.45
C TRP A 67 -6.93 5.30 -4.90
N PHE A 68 -7.72 6.35 -5.14
CA PHE A 68 -8.07 6.75 -6.50
C PHE A 68 -6.84 7.22 -7.28
N ALA A 69 -5.97 8.03 -6.68
CA ALA A 69 -4.75 8.51 -7.34
C ALA A 69 -3.84 7.35 -7.76
N TRP A 70 -3.63 6.36 -6.90
CA TRP A 70 -2.86 5.15 -7.25
C TRP A 70 -3.55 4.26 -8.28
N ALA A 71 -4.87 4.11 -8.21
CA ALA A 71 -5.63 3.39 -9.22
C ALA A 71 -5.44 4.05 -10.60
N PHE A 72 -5.70 5.35 -10.73
CA PHE A 72 -5.53 6.07 -11.99
C PHE A 72 -4.07 6.12 -12.47
N SER A 73 -3.10 6.24 -11.56
CA SER A 73 -1.68 6.12 -11.88
C SER A 73 -1.38 4.77 -12.53
N THR A 74 -1.84 3.69 -11.90
CA THR A 74 -1.62 2.32 -12.36
C THR A 74 -2.28 2.08 -13.73
N PHE A 75 -3.53 2.53 -13.90
CA PHE A 75 -4.21 2.48 -15.19
C PHE A 75 -3.46 3.27 -16.26
N SER A 76 -2.92 4.44 -15.92
CA SER A 76 -2.14 5.26 -16.87
C SER A 76 -0.90 4.51 -17.35
N VAL A 77 -0.20 3.79 -16.46
CA VAL A 77 0.96 2.94 -16.82
C VAL A 77 0.53 1.78 -17.74
N LEU A 78 -0.55 1.08 -17.43
CA LEU A 78 -1.05 -0.02 -18.26
C LEU A 78 -1.45 0.45 -19.67
N ILE A 79 -2.17 1.58 -19.77
CA ILE A 79 -2.53 2.16 -21.07
C ILE A 79 -1.27 2.63 -21.80
N SER A 80 -0.29 3.19 -21.09
CA SER A 80 0.98 3.61 -21.69
C SER A 80 1.74 2.46 -22.35
N TYR A 81 1.85 1.30 -21.69
CA TYR A 81 2.44 0.11 -22.30
C TYR A 81 1.71 -0.35 -23.54
N TYR A 82 0.37 -0.35 -23.51
CA TYR A 82 -0.43 -0.69 -24.68
C TYR A 82 -0.16 0.29 -25.83
N LEU A 83 -0.18 1.61 -25.58
CA LEU A 83 0.10 2.61 -26.62
C LEU A 83 1.54 2.57 -27.12
N SER A 84 2.51 2.25 -26.25
CA SER A 84 3.91 2.02 -26.63
C SER A 84 4.03 0.89 -27.63
N HIS A 85 3.34 -0.23 -27.40
CA HIS A 85 3.26 -1.34 -28.33
C HIS A 85 2.67 -0.91 -29.69
N LEU A 86 1.59 -0.12 -29.70
CA LEU A 86 1.00 0.41 -30.94
C LEU A 86 1.97 1.36 -31.67
N ALA A 87 2.71 2.18 -30.93
CA ALA A 87 3.73 3.08 -31.47
C ALA A 87 4.87 2.30 -32.13
N LEU A 88 5.34 1.22 -31.49
CA LEU A 88 6.39 0.35 -32.03
C LEU A 88 5.94 -0.37 -33.31
N ARG A 89 4.73 -0.94 -33.33
CA ARG A 89 4.15 -1.52 -34.57
C ARG A 89 4.09 -0.53 -35.71
N ARG A 90 3.67 0.70 -35.42
CA ARG A 90 3.62 1.77 -36.41
C ARG A 90 5.02 2.16 -36.89
N ALA A 91 6.00 2.21 -35.99
CA ALA A 91 7.40 2.49 -36.34
C ALA A 91 7.99 1.38 -37.23
N ILE A 92 7.69 0.11 -36.98
CA ILE A 92 8.08 -1.02 -37.84
C ILE A 92 7.51 -0.82 -39.24
N GLY A 93 6.20 -0.55 -39.36
CA GLY A 93 5.59 -0.25 -40.65
C GLY A 93 6.21 0.97 -41.36
N GLN A 94 6.59 2.00 -40.60
CA GLN A 94 7.28 3.16 -41.15
C GLN A 94 8.67 2.83 -41.69
N VAL A 95 9.38 1.87 -41.10
CA VAL A 95 10.66 1.36 -41.65
C VAL A 95 10.40 0.56 -42.92
N ASP A 96 9.43 -0.34 -42.90
CA ASP A 96 9.07 -1.20 -44.03
C ASP A 96 8.61 -0.39 -45.26
N ASP A 97 7.90 0.72 -45.03
CA ASP A 97 7.43 1.65 -46.06
C ASP A 97 8.45 2.74 -46.44
N GLY A 98 9.63 2.79 -45.79
CA GLY A 98 10.62 3.85 -46.02
C GLY A 98 10.17 5.26 -45.64
N THR A 99 9.22 5.37 -44.69
CA THR A 99 8.65 6.65 -44.21
C THR A 99 9.12 7.08 -42.83
N ILE A 100 10.00 6.30 -42.18
CA ILE A 100 10.49 6.53 -40.81
C ILE A 100 11.16 7.89 -40.60
N PHE A 101 11.79 8.47 -41.63
CA PHE A 101 12.38 9.80 -41.59
C PHE A 101 11.45 10.92 -42.10
N LYS A 102 10.31 10.56 -42.68
CA LYS A 102 9.31 11.51 -43.21
C LYS A 102 8.24 11.87 -42.18
N ARG A 103 8.09 11.05 -41.14
CA ARG A 103 7.06 11.18 -40.10
C ARG A 103 7.65 10.79 -38.75
N PRO A 104 7.16 11.36 -37.63
CA PRO A 104 7.62 10.96 -36.31
C PRO A 104 7.40 9.44 -36.09
N PRO A 105 8.41 8.70 -35.61
CA PRO A 105 8.28 7.29 -35.28
C PRO A 105 7.14 7.04 -34.30
N GLY A 106 6.23 6.12 -34.62
CA GLY A 106 5.09 5.78 -33.76
C GLY A 106 3.97 6.83 -33.70
N GLY A 107 4.24 8.07 -34.14
CA GLY A 107 3.25 9.14 -34.29
C GLY A 107 2.51 9.48 -33.00
N VAL A 108 1.18 9.60 -33.11
CA VAL A 108 0.31 10.01 -32.00
C VAL A 108 0.42 9.06 -30.79
N PHE A 109 0.60 7.76 -31.03
CA PHE A 109 0.71 6.78 -29.95
C PHE A 109 1.95 7.01 -29.07
N ALA A 110 3.09 7.40 -29.67
CA ALA A 110 4.29 7.75 -28.92
C ALA A 110 4.08 9.00 -28.06
N CYS A 111 3.37 10.01 -28.59
CA CYS A 111 3.02 11.22 -27.84
C CYS A 111 2.10 10.90 -26.65
N LEU A 112 1.03 10.14 -26.86
CA LEU A 112 0.11 9.73 -25.79
C LEU A 112 0.80 8.90 -24.71
N THR A 113 1.72 8.01 -25.11
CA THR A 113 2.56 7.22 -24.18
C THR A 113 3.36 8.15 -23.25
N ALA A 114 4.00 9.18 -23.80
CA ALA A 114 4.76 10.14 -23.00
C ALA A 114 3.87 10.91 -22.01
N ILE A 115 2.68 11.36 -22.45
CA ILE A 115 1.71 12.06 -21.60
C ILE A 115 1.22 11.16 -20.45
N LEU A 116 0.87 9.90 -20.76
CA LEU A 116 0.38 8.94 -19.76
C LEU A 116 1.46 8.59 -18.73
N ASN A 117 2.71 8.44 -19.16
CA ASN A 117 3.84 8.21 -18.24
C ASN A 117 4.01 9.37 -17.26
N GLY A 118 4.00 10.62 -17.77
CA GLY A 118 4.09 11.81 -16.91
C GLY A 118 2.89 11.93 -15.97
N THR A 119 1.68 11.72 -16.49
CA THR A 119 0.43 11.79 -15.70
C THR A 119 0.42 10.72 -14.61
N GLY A 120 0.80 9.49 -14.94
CA GLY A 120 0.91 8.38 -14.00
C GLY A 120 1.90 8.70 -12.88
N ALA A 121 3.10 9.19 -13.22
CA ALA A 121 4.10 9.58 -12.22
C ALA A 121 3.60 10.66 -11.25
N VAL A 122 2.90 11.68 -11.77
CA VAL A 122 2.32 12.73 -10.92
C VAL A 122 1.23 12.17 -10.01
N LEU A 123 0.30 11.38 -10.54
CA LEU A 123 -0.77 10.75 -9.74
C LEU A 123 -0.21 9.81 -8.67
N PHE A 124 0.85 9.07 -8.98
CA PHE A 124 1.53 8.24 -8.00
C PHE A 124 2.03 9.05 -6.80
N LEU A 125 2.72 10.16 -7.06
CA LEU A 125 3.25 11.04 -6.01
C LEU A 125 2.13 11.70 -5.19
N VAL A 126 1.04 12.14 -5.85
CA VAL A 126 -0.15 12.66 -5.14
C VAL A 126 -0.70 11.60 -4.19
N GLY A 127 -0.80 10.34 -4.63
CA GLY A 127 -1.22 9.23 -3.78
C GLY A 127 -0.31 9.02 -2.56
N VAL A 128 1.03 9.06 -2.77
CA VAL A 128 2.03 8.96 -1.70
C VAL A 128 1.88 10.10 -0.68
N CYS A 129 1.67 11.34 -1.13
CA CYS A 129 1.45 12.47 -0.23
C CYS A 129 0.17 12.29 0.58
N CYS A 130 -0.94 11.93 -0.06
CA CYS A 130 -2.24 11.74 0.59
C CYS A 130 -2.20 10.62 1.65
N ILE A 131 -1.61 9.47 1.34
CA ILE A 131 -1.52 8.36 2.29
C ILE A 131 -0.60 8.70 3.47
N THR A 132 0.45 9.50 3.24
CA THR A 132 1.36 9.94 4.30
C THR A 132 0.65 10.86 5.29
N VAL A 133 -0.12 11.83 4.80
CA VAL A 133 -0.94 12.72 5.65
C VAL A 133 -1.96 11.91 6.44
N PHE A 134 -2.66 10.98 5.77
CA PHE A 134 -3.59 10.07 6.44
C PHE A 134 -2.92 9.25 7.53
N ALA A 135 -1.75 8.66 7.25
CA ALA A 135 -1.02 7.83 8.20
C ALA A 135 -0.56 8.64 9.42
N VAL A 136 0.03 9.82 9.23
CA VAL A 136 0.45 10.67 10.36
C VAL A 136 -0.72 11.06 11.26
N ALA A 137 -1.91 11.28 10.70
CA ALA A 137 -3.10 11.62 11.48
C ALA A 137 -3.72 10.44 12.24
N ASN A 138 -3.45 9.20 11.82
CA ASN A 138 -4.08 7.99 12.36
C ASN A 138 -3.10 7.04 13.08
N LEU A 139 -1.79 7.26 12.95
CA LEU A 139 -0.79 6.51 13.70
C LEU A 139 -0.78 6.98 15.16
N PRO A 140 -0.80 6.06 16.14
CA PRO A 140 -0.68 6.43 17.54
C PRO A 140 0.63 7.21 17.74
N THR A 141 0.56 8.40 18.33
CA THR A 141 1.74 9.06 18.88
C THR A 141 2.36 8.05 19.84
N LYS A 142 3.52 7.48 19.51
CA LYS A 142 4.28 6.65 20.45
C LYS A 142 4.71 7.56 21.61
N GLY A 143 3.81 7.77 22.57
CA GLY A 143 4.22 8.06 23.93
C GLY A 143 5.01 6.84 24.38
N ALA A 144 6.27 7.04 24.72
CA ALA A 144 7.11 6.03 25.32
C ALA A 144 6.49 5.61 26.68
N THR A 145 5.52 4.70 26.67
CA THR A 145 5.17 3.96 27.87
C THR A 145 6.28 2.94 28.10
N ILE A 146 7.28 3.36 28.87
CA ILE A 146 8.16 2.44 29.57
C ILE A 146 7.26 1.69 30.54
N ASP A 147 6.82 0.49 30.15
CA ASP A 147 6.25 -0.49 31.07
C ASP A 147 7.37 -0.94 32.01
N ARG A 148 7.64 -0.14 33.04
CA ARG A 148 8.39 -0.61 34.20
C ARG A 148 7.46 -1.54 34.95
N LYS A 149 7.57 -2.84 34.66
CA LYS A 149 7.07 -3.90 35.53
C LYS A 149 7.62 -3.65 36.94
N GLU A 150 6.78 -3.09 37.80
CA GLU A 150 7.03 -3.05 39.23
C GLU A 150 7.05 -4.50 39.71
N THR A 151 8.24 -4.99 40.03
CA THR A 151 8.41 -6.34 40.59
C THR A 151 7.87 -6.28 42.00
N ALA A 152 6.67 -6.82 42.21
CA ALA A 152 6.10 -6.98 43.53
C ALA A 152 7.08 -7.81 44.38
N ILE A 153 7.74 -7.16 45.35
CA ILE A 153 8.50 -7.84 46.39
C ILE A 153 7.48 -8.48 47.32
N THR A 154 7.26 -9.78 47.13
CA THR A 154 6.61 -10.67 48.10
C THR A 154 7.40 -10.60 49.41
N THR A 155 6.86 -9.88 50.39
CA THR A 155 7.34 -9.96 51.77
C THR A 155 6.51 -11.03 52.48
N ALA A 156 7.18 -12.12 52.88
CA ALA A 156 6.63 -13.26 53.60
C ALA A 156 6.05 -12.86 54.98
N PRO A 157 5.10 -13.65 55.55
CA PRO A 157 4.50 -13.33 56.83
C PRO A 157 5.46 -13.66 57.98
N SER A 158 5.71 -12.68 58.85
CA SER A 158 6.36 -12.91 60.15
C SER A 158 5.31 -13.12 61.22
N SER A 159 5.30 -14.31 61.81
CA SER A 159 4.60 -14.65 63.03
C SER A 159 5.10 -13.81 64.21
N THR A 160 4.21 -13.16 64.96
CA THR A 160 4.48 -12.81 66.36
C THR A 160 3.24 -13.04 67.19
N THR A 161 3.29 -14.12 67.95
CA THR A 161 2.46 -14.42 69.12
C THR A 161 2.55 -13.29 70.13
N THR A 162 1.41 -12.75 70.58
CA THR A 162 1.33 -12.14 71.92
C THR A 162 -0.06 -12.37 72.50
N ALA A 163 -0.10 -13.16 73.56
CA ALA A 163 -1.27 -13.37 74.41
C ALA A 163 -1.38 -12.25 75.45
N LYS A 164 -2.59 -11.69 75.65
CA LYS A 164 -3.08 -11.25 76.96
C LYS A 164 -4.61 -11.07 76.95
N ALA A 165 -5.27 -11.72 77.91
CA ALA A 165 -6.72 -11.77 78.15
C ALA A 165 -7.22 -10.56 78.99
N PRO A 166 -8.42 -10.61 79.60
CA PRO A 166 -9.76 -10.39 79.02
C PRO A 166 -10.45 -9.15 79.66
N VAL A 167 -11.48 -8.58 79.02
CA VAL A 167 -12.34 -7.57 79.67
C VAL A 167 -13.79 -8.06 79.67
N THR A 168 -14.24 -8.36 80.88
CA THR A 168 -15.61 -8.66 81.27
C THR A 168 -16.48 -7.41 81.13
N ALA A 169 -17.59 -7.50 80.41
CA ALA A 169 -18.70 -6.56 80.55
C ALA A 169 -19.99 -7.36 80.73
N VAL A 170 -20.53 -7.21 81.94
CA VAL A 170 -21.79 -7.73 82.47
C VAL A 170 -22.96 -7.18 81.65
N ASN A 171 -23.91 -8.04 81.28
CA ASN A 171 -25.22 -7.63 80.80
C ASN A 171 -26.28 -8.26 81.71
N THR A 172 -26.98 -7.40 82.46
CA THR A 172 -28.04 -7.76 83.40
C THR A 172 -29.38 -7.41 82.78
N ASP A 173 -30.10 -8.47 82.41
CA ASP A 173 -31.47 -8.78 82.83
C ASP A 173 -32.72 -8.09 82.22
N ALA A 174 -33.72 -8.96 82.17
CA ALA A 174 -35.17 -8.76 82.30
C ALA A 174 -35.99 -8.39 81.05
N GLY A 175 -36.91 -9.30 80.70
CA GLY A 175 -38.17 -8.88 80.07
C GLY A 175 -38.93 -9.91 79.23
N GLN A 176 -39.33 -11.01 79.86
CA GLN A 176 -40.49 -11.88 79.56
C GLN A 176 -41.60 -11.33 78.62
N SER A 177 -42.11 -12.16 77.69
CA SER A 177 -43.57 -12.44 77.59
C SER A 177 -43.88 -13.69 76.73
N PRO A 178 -44.82 -14.57 77.12
CA PRO A 178 -45.13 -15.84 76.47
C PRO A 178 -46.51 -15.86 75.74
N ALA A 179 -46.73 -16.88 74.89
CA ALA A 179 -47.99 -17.60 74.57
C ALA A 179 -47.75 -18.39 73.26
N ALA A 180 -47.75 -19.72 73.21
CA ALA A 180 -48.83 -20.71 73.41
C ALA A 180 -49.69 -20.92 72.14
N ASP A 181 -49.71 -22.21 71.75
CA ASP A 181 -50.52 -22.95 70.76
C ASP A 181 -50.21 -22.84 69.25
#